data_AF-A0A955PS83-F1
#
_entry.id   AF-A0A955PS83-F1
#
_cell.length_a   1.000
_cell.length_b   1.000
_cell.length_c   1.000
_cell.angle_alpha   90.00
_cell.angle_beta   90.00
_cell.angle_gamma   90.00
#
_symmetry.space_group_name_H-M   'P 1'
#
loop_
_entity.id
_entity.type
_entity.pdbx_description
1 polymer ?
#
loop_
_entity_poly.entity_id
_entity_poly.type
_entity_poly.pdbx_seq_one_letter_code
_entity_poly.pdbx_strand_id
1 'polypeptide(L)'
;MLLTILILNLAVTTFYLITQIRILLSSTSPQSPIFNLQSPVSNPPSLSPNYQLSIINYQLSIPILTSFLALTFLLIHTHALPPNSLKQSVAALNQAIRPTDAIITNDPEIAMPFAERYKGNAPVLGLNNGGFPLPEAVMRRLEETIANHNQIWWLPNWLPPEESGVEQMLATQGFKTRSETFDGQRLLLFVFPSPDSMVTTPTGATFGDLITLDEAAYPPQTPANHSLPVE
;
A
#
# COMPACT_ATOMS: atom_id res chain seq x y z
N MET A 1 2.98 -19.03 -9.47
CA MET A 1 4.10 -19.27 -10.41
C MET A 1 5.46 -18.87 -9.82
N LEU A 2 5.63 -17.66 -9.29
CA LEU A 2 6.90 -17.21 -8.68
C LEU A 2 7.34 -18.03 -7.45
N LEU A 3 6.41 -18.37 -6.54
CA LEU A 3 6.70 -19.21 -5.38
C LEU A 3 7.25 -20.59 -5.79
N THR A 4 6.71 -21.15 -6.87
CA THR A 4 7.13 -22.44 -7.43
C THR A 4 8.56 -22.37 -7.97
N ILE A 5 8.92 -21.25 -8.62
CA ILE A 5 10.28 -20.99 -9.12
C ILE A 5 11.27 -20.81 -7.95
N LEU A 6 10.86 -20.15 -6.88
CA LEU A 6 11.67 -19.97 -5.67
C LEU A 6 11.96 -21.31 -4.98
N ILE A 7 10.93 -22.13 -4.79
CA ILE A 7 11.05 -23.47 -4.18
C ILE A 7 11.95 -24.37 -5.04
N LEU A 8 11.79 -24.32 -6.36
CA LEU A 8 12.62 -25.09 -7.29
C LEU A 8 14.09 -24.66 -7.23
N ASN A 9 14.36 -23.35 -7.20
CA ASN A 9 15.72 -22.84 -7.05
C ASN A 9 16.35 -23.27 -5.72
N LEU A 10 15.60 -23.18 -4.62
CA LEU A 10 16.09 -23.59 -3.31
C LEU A 10 16.41 -25.10 -3.29
N ALA A 11 15.53 -25.92 -3.88
CA ALA A 11 15.73 -27.37 -3.98
C ALA A 11 16.96 -27.72 -4.82
N VAL A 12 17.15 -27.08 -5.98
CA VAL A 12 18.33 -27.29 -6.84
C VAL A 12 19.61 -26.87 -6.14
N THR A 13 19.61 -25.73 -5.46
CA THR A 13 20.79 -25.23 -4.73
C THR A 13 21.16 -26.15 -3.57
N THR A 14 20.15 -26.64 -2.83
CA THR A 14 20.34 -27.58 -1.72
C THR A 14 20.87 -28.93 -2.21
N PHE A 15 20.28 -29.46 -3.29
CA PHE A 15 20.73 -30.71 -3.90
C PHE A 15 22.17 -30.63 -4.41
N TYR A 16 22.53 -29.51 -5.03
CA TYR A 16 23.88 -29.25 -5.51
C TYR A 16 24.88 -29.19 -4.34
N LEU A 17 24.55 -28.49 -3.26
CA LEU A 17 25.40 -28.38 -2.07
C LEU A 17 25.64 -29.76 -1.42
N ILE A 18 24.58 -30.56 -1.27
CA ILE A 18 24.67 -31.93 -0.72
C ILE A 18 25.59 -32.80 -1.59
N THR A 19 25.45 -32.70 -2.92
CA THR A 19 26.27 -33.48 -3.86
C THR A 19 27.75 -33.11 -3.73
N GLN A 20 28.08 -31.83 -3.59
CA GLN A 20 29.46 -31.36 -3.42
C GLN A 20 30.06 -31.81 -2.08
N ILE A 21 29.31 -31.71 -0.98
CA ILE A 21 29.74 -32.21 0.34
C ILE A 21 30.05 -33.72 0.26
N ARG A 22 29.21 -34.50 -0.43
CA ARG A 22 29.41 -35.93 -0.60
C ARG A 22 30.68 -36.26 -1.39
N ILE A 23 30.96 -35.52 -2.47
CA ILE A 23 32.19 -35.67 -3.27
C ILE A 23 33.41 -35.35 -2.40
N LEU A 24 33.35 -34.26 -1.63
CA LEU A 24 34.43 -33.84 -0.74
C LEU A 24 34.73 -34.91 0.33
N LEU A 25 33.70 -35.45 0.99
CA LEU A 25 33.82 -36.51 1.99
C LEU A 25 34.32 -37.84 1.40
N SER A 26 34.04 -38.09 0.11
CA SER A 26 34.49 -39.31 -0.59
C SER A 26 35.95 -39.21 -1.03
N SER A 27 36.51 -38.00 -1.15
CA SER A 27 37.92 -37.76 -1.49
C SER A 27 38.87 -37.91 -0.29
N THR A 28 38.35 -37.86 0.94
CA THR A 28 39.11 -38.07 2.18
C THR A 28 39.04 -39.53 2.62
N SER A 29 39.49 -40.45 1.78
CA SER A 29 39.75 -41.83 2.23
C SER A 29 41.19 -41.91 2.76
N PRO A 30 41.43 -42.36 4.01
CA PRO A 30 42.78 -42.52 4.53
C PRO A 30 43.48 -43.63 3.74
N GLN A 31 44.50 -43.28 2.94
CA GLN A 31 45.36 -44.28 2.32
C GLN A 31 46.11 -45.04 3.42
N SER A 32 45.83 -46.34 3.51
CA SER A 32 46.64 -47.27 4.29
C SER A 32 48.08 -47.24 3.78
N PRO A 33 49.10 -47.17 4.66
CA PRO A 33 50.49 -47.18 4.21
C PRO A 33 50.86 -48.58 3.69
N ILE A 34 50.94 -48.74 2.37
CA ILE A 34 51.57 -49.91 1.76
C ILE A 34 53.07 -49.60 1.65
N PHE A 35 53.88 -50.31 2.44
CA PHE A 35 55.32 -50.41 2.26
C PHE A 35 55.61 -50.95 0.86
N ASN A 36 56.29 -50.18 0.00
CA ASN A 36 56.82 -50.72 -1.25
C ASN A 36 58.21 -50.16 -1.55
N LEU A 37 59.14 -51.08 -1.84
CA LEU A 37 60.56 -50.83 -2.10
C LEU A 37 60.76 -50.21 -3.50
N GLN A 38 61.58 -49.16 -3.52
CA GLN A 38 62.23 -48.44 -4.62
C GLN A 38 62.03 -48.90 -6.08
N SER A 39 61.68 -47.91 -6.93
CA SER A 39 62.24 -47.72 -8.28
C SER A 39 62.19 -46.23 -8.64
N PRO A 40 63.22 -45.64 -9.27
CA PRO A 40 63.24 -44.23 -9.60
C PRO A 40 62.47 -43.98 -10.91
N VAL A 41 61.27 -43.42 -10.79
CA VAL A 41 60.52 -42.88 -11.94
C VAL A 41 60.50 -41.37 -11.79
N SER A 42 60.88 -40.69 -12.87
CA SER A 42 60.89 -39.24 -13.01
C SER A 42 59.51 -38.65 -12.72
N ASN A 43 59.41 -37.86 -11.65
CA ASN A 43 58.18 -37.17 -11.28
C ASN A 43 57.81 -36.09 -12.32
N PRO A 44 56.57 -36.05 -12.82
CA PRO A 44 56.08 -34.88 -13.55
C PRO A 44 55.90 -33.67 -12.61
N PRO A 45 55.93 -32.43 -13.13
CA PRO A 45 55.85 -31.22 -12.32
C PRO A 45 54.53 -31.15 -11.55
N SER A 46 54.64 -31.00 -10.23
CA SER A 46 53.52 -30.79 -9.32
C SER A 46 52.86 -29.43 -9.61
N LEU A 47 51.57 -29.44 -9.97
CA LEU A 47 50.75 -28.24 -10.08
C LEU A 47 50.79 -27.45 -8.76
N SER A 48 51.16 -26.17 -8.85
CA SER A 48 51.35 -25.28 -7.70
C SER A 48 50.03 -25.03 -6.93
N PRO A 49 50.04 -25.02 -5.59
CA PRO A 49 48.84 -24.95 -4.73
C PRO A 49 48.03 -23.64 -4.84
N ASN A 50 48.57 -22.60 -5.50
CA ASN A 50 47.92 -21.30 -5.62
C ASN A 50 46.71 -21.28 -6.57
N TYR A 51 46.52 -22.27 -7.44
CA TYR A 51 45.35 -22.36 -8.33
C TYR A 51 44.10 -22.94 -7.65
N GLN A 52 44.23 -23.63 -6.51
CA GLN A 52 43.07 -24.21 -5.84
C GLN A 52 42.31 -23.21 -4.97
N LEU A 53 42.99 -22.20 -4.42
CA LEU A 53 42.37 -21.15 -3.60
C LEU A 53 41.47 -20.21 -4.43
N SER A 54 41.79 -19.97 -5.70
CA SER A 54 40.97 -19.10 -6.56
C SER A 54 39.62 -19.72 -6.91
N ILE A 55 39.56 -21.04 -7.15
CA ILE A 55 38.33 -21.75 -7.53
C ILE A 55 37.30 -21.76 -6.39
N ILE A 56 37.75 -21.86 -5.13
CA ILE A 56 36.86 -21.88 -3.96
C ILE A 56 36.15 -20.53 -3.74
N ASN A 57 36.83 -19.40 -4.03
CA ASN A 57 36.26 -18.07 -3.84
C ASN A 57 35.19 -17.70 -4.88
N TYR A 58 35.24 -18.24 -6.10
CA TYR A 58 34.19 -18.02 -7.11
C TYR A 58 32.93 -18.87 -6.86
N GLN A 59 33.03 -20.00 -6.16
CA GLN A 59 31.90 -20.89 -5.93
C GLN A 59 30.95 -20.41 -4.83
N LEU A 60 31.42 -19.60 -3.87
CA LEU A 60 30.58 -19.03 -2.81
C LEU A 60 29.90 -17.72 -3.20
N SER A 61 30.41 -16.97 -4.18
CA SER A 61 29.88 -15.65 -4.54
C SER A 61 28.63 -15.70 -5.41
N ILE A 62 28.51 -16.71 -6.28
CA ILE A 62 27.35 -16.89 -7.17
C ILE A 62 26.02 -17.08 -6.41
N PRO A 63 25.88 -17.99 -5.42
CA PRO A 63 24.61 -18.18 -4.72
C PRO A 63 24.19 -16.96 -3.90
N ILE A 64 25.15 -16.21 -3.33
CA ILE A 64 24.85 -14.98 -2.59
C ILE A 64 24.27 -13.93 -3.55
N LEU A 65 24.86 -13.76 -4.73
CA LEU A 65 24.39 -12.80 -5.72
C LEU A 65 22.98 -13.16 -6.24
N THR A 66 22.71 -14.44 -6.51
CA THR A 66 21.38 -14.86 -6.98
C THR A 66 20.32 -14.75 -5.89
N SER A 67 20.64 -15.05 -4.63
CA SER A 67 19.74 -14.80 -3.50
C SER A 67 19.43 -13.31 -3.32
N PHE A 68 20.44 -12.44 -3.45
CA PHE A 68 20.25 -11.00 -3.34
C PHE A 68 19.36 -10.48 -4.47
N LEU A 69 19.61 -10.90 -5.72
CA LEU A 69 18.80 -10.52 -6.88
C LEU A 69 17.34 -11.01 -6.74
N ALA A 70 17.14 -12.25 -6.29
CA ALA A 70 15.82 -12.81 -6.05
C ALA A 70 15.06 -12.04 -4.95
N LEU A 71 15.76 -11.66 -3.87
CA LEU A 71 15.20 -10.84 -2.80
C LEU A 71 14.81 -9.45 -3.30
N THR A 72 15.66 -8.78 -4.07
CA THR A 72 15.35 -7.47 -4.66
C THR A 72 14.13 -7.55 -5.58
N PHE A 73 14.07 -8.59 -6.43
CA PHE A 73 12.90 -8.84 -7.27
C PHE A 73 11.63 -9.10 -6.46
N LEU A 74 11.74 -9.85 -5.37
CA LEU A 74 10.61 -10.13 -4.49
C LEU A 74 10.11 -8.85 -3.83
N LEU A 75 11.00 -8.00 -3.30
CA LEU A 75 10.62 -6.71 -2.72
C LEU A 75 9.94 -5.81 -3.76
N ILE A 76 10.54 -5.65 -4.94
CA ILE A 76 9.95 -4.85 -6.03
C ILE A 76 8.56 -5.39 -6.37
N HIS A 77 8.41 -6.71 -6.46
CA HIS A 77 7.12 -7.33 -6.81
C HIS A 77 6.08 -7.15 -5.70
N THR A 78 6.46 -7.26 -4.43
CA THR A 78 5.55 -7.03 -3.31
C THR A 78 5.11 -5.58 -3.22
N HIS A 79 5.96 -4.62 -3.62
CA HIS A 79 5.60 -3.20 -3.69
C HIS A 79 4.80 -2.83 -4.94
N ALA A 80 4.83 -3.64 -6.01
CA ALA A 80 4.12 -3.38 -7.25
C ALA A 80 2.63 -3.80 -7.23
N LEU A 81 2.23 -4.63 -6.27
CA LEU A 81 0.82 -5.01 -6.14
C LEU A 81 0.07 -3.90 -5.38
N PRO A 82 -1.00 -3.34 -5.96
CA PRO A 82 -1.80 -2.35 -5.26
C PRO A 82 -2.33 -2.95 -3.96
N PRO A 83 -2.29 -2.19 -2.85
CA PRO A 83 -2.56 -2.74 -1.54
C PRO A 83 -4.03 -3.19 -1.47
N ASN A 84 -4.28 -4.29 -0.75
CA ASN A 84 -5.63 -4.86 -0.60
C ASN A 84 -6.61 -3.84 0.03
N SER A 85 -6.08 -2.95 0.86
CA SER A 85 -6.77 -1.78 1.43
C SER A 85 -7.43 -0.91 0.36
N LEU A 86 -6.69 -0.52 -0.69
CA LEU A 86 -7.20 0.29 -1.80
C LEU A 86 -8.28 -0.47 -2.58
N LYS A 87 -8.12 -1.78 -2.76
CA LYS A 87 -9.15 -2.61 -3.43
C LYS A 87 -10.46 -2.58 -2.64
N GLN A 88 -10.39 -2.72 -1.32
CA GLN A 88 -11.58 -2.71 -0.46
C GLN A 88 -12.22 -1.32 -0.40
N SER A 89 -11.43 -0.25 -0.25
CA SER A 89 -11.95 1.11 -0.22
C SER A 89 -12.61 1.50 -1.55
N VAL A 90 -12.02 1.16 -2.69
CA VAL A 90 -12.64 1.42 -4.00
C VAL A 90 -13.89 0.56 -4.22
N ALA A 91 -13.93 -0.65 -3.68
CA ALA A 91 -15.14 -1.48 -3.73
C ALA A 91 -16.29 -0.86 -2.91
N ALA A 92 -16.01 -0.37 -1.69
CA ALA A 92 -16.97 0.33 -0.86
C ALA A 92 -17.43 1.65 -1.51
N LEU A 93 -16.51 2.40 -2.10
CA LEU A 93 -16.79 3.61 -2.88
C LEU A 93 -17.74 3.31 -4.05
N ASN A 94 -17.44 2.30 -4.87
CA ASN A 94 -18.26 1.92 -6.04
C ASN A 94 -19.70 1.50 -5.65
N GLN A 95 -19.92 1.05 -4.41
CA GLN A 95 -21.26 0.67 -3.94
C GLN A 95 -22.13 1.89 -3.56
N ALA A 96 -21.51 3.00 -3.17
CA ALA A 96 -22.21 4.15 -2.60
C ALA A 96 -22.16 5.41 -3.49
N ILE A 97 -21.18 5.51 -4.39
CA ILE A 97 -20.95 6.69 -5.25
C ILE A 97 -22.12 6.95 -6.21
N ARG A 98 -22.50 8.23 -6.35
CA ARG A 98 -23.49 8.70 -7.34
C ARG A 98 -22.82 9.56 -8.42
N PRO A 99 -23.41 9.68 -9.63
CA PRO A 99 -22.85 10.51 -10.69
C PRO A 99 -22.74 12.01 -10.36
N THR A 100 -23.51 12.49 -9.38
CA THR A 100 -23.51 13.88 -8.91
C THR A 100 -22.44 14.17 -7.85
N ASP A 101 -21.80 13.14 -7.32
CA ASP A 101 -20.77 13.29 -6.30
C ASP A 101 -19.44 13.70 -6.95
N ALA A 102 -18.46 14.07 -6.15
CA ALA A 102 -17.07 14.18 -6.60
C ALA A 102 -16.17 13.28 -5.77
N ILE A 103 -15.04 12.87 -6.33
CA ILE A 103 -14.01 12.11 -5.63
C ILE A 103 -12.73 12.93 -5.64
N ILE A 104 -12.07 13.04 -4.49
CA ILE A 104 -10.77 13.66 -4.37
C ILE A 104 -9.77 12.60 -3.89
N THR A 105 -8.59 12.57 -4.51
CA THR A 105 -7.42 11.78 -4.11
C THR A 105 -6.20 12.68 -4.08
N ASN A 106 -5.28 12.47 -3.14
CA ASN A 106 -4.02 13.22 -3.05
C ASN A 106 -2.75 12.38 -3.15
N ASP A 107 -2.89 11.13 -3.57
CA ASP A 107 -1.76 10.23 -3.75
C ASP A 107 -1.60 9.89 -5.25
N PRO A 108 -0.56 10.42 -5.92
CA PRO A 108 -0.30 10.10 -7.32
C PRO A 108 0.08 8.63 -7.52
N GLU A 109 0.62 7.94 -6.51
CA GLU A 109 1.03 6.53 -6.60
C GLU A 109 -0.18 5.61 -6.74
N ILE A 110 -1.32 5.98 -6.12
CA ILE A 110 -2.57 5.20 -6.23
C ILE A 110 -3.42 5.58 -7.44
N ALA A 111 -3.08 6.65 -8.18
CA ALA A 111 -3.93 7.15 -9.26
C ALA A 111 -4.22 6.09 -10.34
N MET A 112 -3.18 5.38 -10.79
CA MET A 112 -3.32 4.31 -11.78
C MET A 112 -4.12 3.11 -11.25
N PRO A 113 -3.75 2.48 -10.11
CA PRO A 113 -4.51 1.33 -9.61
C PRO A 113 -5.95 1.69 -9.16
N PHE A 114 -6.19 2.94 -8.75
CA PHE A 114 -7.52 3.48 -8.52
C PHE A 114 -8.33 3.52 -9.82
N ALA A 115 -7.79 4.12 -10.89
CA ALA A 115 -8.46 4.25 -12.18
C ALA A 115 -8.86 2.90 -12.80
N GLU A 116 -8.03 1.86 -12.63
CA GLU A 116 -8.36 0.50 -13.08
C GLU A 116 -9.59 -0.11 -12.38
N ARG A 117 -9.80 0.26 -11.11
CA ARG A 117 -10.80 -0.35 -10.21
C ARG A 117 -12.06 0.49 -10.07
N TYR A 118 -11.96 1.80 -10.19
CA TYR A 118 -13.08 2.69 -10.13
C TYR A 118 -14.03 2.44 -11.31
N LYS A 119 -15.33 2.28 -11.01
CA LYS A 119 -16.39 1.99 -11.99
C LYS A 119 -17.50 3.03 -12.00
N GLY A 120 -17.43 4.05 -11.14
CA GLY A 120 -18.40 5.12 -11.10
C GLY A 120 -18.18 6.16 -12.21
N ASN A 121 -19.12 7.11 -12.29
CA ASN A 121 -19.09 8.20 -13.27
C ASN A 121 -18.85 9.58 -12.61
N ALA A 122 -18.57 9.61 -11.30
CA ALA A 122 -18.27 10.86 -10.61
C ALA A 122 -16.90 11.40 -11.08
N PRO A 123 -16.76 12.73 -11.23
CA PRO A 123 -15.46 13.34 -11.50
C PRO A 123 -14.45 13.01 -10.41
N VAL A 124 -13.25 12.65 -10.83
CA VAL A 124 -12.11 12.36 -9.94
C VAL A 124 -11.11 13.51 -10.03
N LEU A 125 -10.84 14.12 -8.90
CA LEU A 125 -9.89 15.22 -8.74
C LEU A 125 -8.62 14.73 -8.03
N GLY A 126 -7.52 14.69 -8.76
CA GLY A 126 -6.19 14.48 -8.19
C GLY A 126 -5.62 15.80 -7.66
N LEU A 127 -5.48 15.92 -6.35
CA LEU A 127 -4.83 17.04 -5.68
C LEU A 127 -3.45 16.59 -5.19
N ASN A 128 -2.39 16.83 -5.95
CA ASN A 128 -1.02 16.42 -5.60
C ASN A 128 -0.40 17.25 -4.45
N ASN A 129 -1.18 17.68 -3.48
CA ASN A 129 -0.76 18.49 -2.34
C ASN A 129 -1.48 18.00 -1.08
N GLY A 130 -0.70 17.62 -0.06
CA GLY A 130 -1.23 17.15 1.21
C GLY A 130 -1.07 18.14 2.37
N GLY A 131 -0.05 19.01 2.34
CA GLY A 131 0.28 19.89 3.45
C GLY A 131 -0.61 21.11 3.60
N PHE A 132 -0.55 21.73 4.78
CA PHE A 132 -1.15 23.03 5.07
C PHE A 132 -0.06 24.11 5.19
N PRO A 133 -0.27 25.33 4.64
CA PRO A 133 -1.45 25.78 3.90
C PRO A 133 -1.53 25.19 2.48
N LEU A 134 -2.74 25.08 1.94
CA LEU A 134 -2.95 24.67 0.55
C LEU A 134 -2.52 25.79 -0.41
N PRO A 135 -1.85 25.47 -1.54
CA PRO A 135 -1.60 26.46 -2.59
C PRO A 135 -2.90 27.06 -3.13
N GLU A 136 -2.90 28.35 -3.47
CA GLU A 136 -4.10 29.09 -3.93
C GLU A 136 -4.83 28.39 -5.10
N ALA A 137 -4.07 27.87 -6.07
CA ALA A 137 -4.65 27.14 -7.20
C ALA A 137 -5.38 25.85 -6.79
N VAL A 138 -4.89 25.16 -5.76
CA VAL A 138 -5.56 23.97 -5.19
C VAL A 138 -6.78 24.37 -4.38
N MET A 139 -6.65 25.41 -3.55
CA MET A 139 -7.75 25.94 -2.75
C MET A 139 -8.94 26.35 -3.63
N ARG A 140 -8.69 27.14 -4.68
CA ARG A 140 -9.73 27.54 -5.64
C ARG A 140 -10.43 26.34 -6.28
N ARG A 141 -9.66 25.31 -6.69
CA ARG A 141 -10.23 24.11 -7.32
C ARG A 141 -11.04 23.27 -6.34
N LEU A 142 -10.61 23.22 -5.08
CA LEU A 142 -11.35 22.57 -4.00
C LEU A 142 -12.67 23.29 -3.72
N GLU A 143 -12.64 24.62 -3.61
CA GLU A 143 -13.84 25.47 -3.43
C GLU A 143 -14.81 25.32 -4.60
N GLU A 144 -14.33 25.34 -5.85
CA GLU A 144 -15.14 25.08 -7.03
C GLU A 144 -15.79 23.68 -6.96
N THR A 145 -15.06 22.68 -6.48
CA THR A 145 -15.60 21.32 -6.33
C THR A 145 -16.68 21.28 -5.25
N ILE A 146 -16.46 21.93 -4.11
CA ILE A 146 -17.43 22.05 -3.01
C ILE A 146 -18.70 22.77 -3.47
N ALA A 147 -18.55 23.85 -4.25
CA ALA A 147 -19.69 24.63 -4.74
C ALA A 147 -20.57 23.86 -5.75
N ASN A 148 -19.98 22.93 -6.51
CA ASN A 148 -20.67 22.20 -7.57
C ASN A 148 -21.18 20.81 -7.16
N HIS A 149 -20.77 20.29 -5.99
CA HIS A 149 -21.08 18.94 -5.56
C HIS A 149 -21.58 18.90 -4.11
N ASN A 150 -22.77 18.32 -3.92
CA ASN A 150 -23.35 18.15 -2.58
C ASN A 150 -22.65 17.07 -1.75
N GLN A 151 -21.89 16.17 -2.39
CA GLN A 151 -21.18 15.09 -1.73
C GLN A 151 -19.77 14.94 -2.33
N ILE A 152 -18.78 14.83 -1.45
CA ILE A 152 -17.39 14.64 -1.83
C ILE A 152 -16.83 13.43 -1.08
N TRP A 153 -16.41 12.44 -1.85
CA TRP A 153 -15.64 11.31 -1.37
C TRP A 153 -14.17 11.68 -1.32
N TRP A 154 -13.54 11.46 -0.18
CA TRP A 154 -12.13 11.76 0.03
C TRP A 154 -11.36 10.47 0.31
N LEU A 155 -10.36 10.21 -0.53
CA LEU A 155 -9.41 9.12 -0.39
C LEU A 155 -8.05 9.73 -0.01
N PRO A 156 -7.79 9.95 1.30
CA PRO A 156 -6.54 10.53 1.76
C PRO A 156 -5.34 9.61 1.52
N ASN A 157 -4.17 10.23 1.49
CA ASN A 157 -2.87 9.61 1.59
C ASN A 157 -2.53 9.27 3.06
N TRP A 158 -1.26 8.99 3.31
CA TRP A 158 -0.73 8.62 4.62
C TRP A 158 -0.67 9.77 5.65
N LEU A 159 -1.00 11.01 5.26
CA LEU A 159 -0.95 12.15 6.18
C LEU A 159 -2.07 12.06 7.23
N PRO A 160 -1.78 12.41 8.50
CA PRO A 160 -2.80 12.51 9.52
C PRO A 160 -3.79 13.66 9.19
N PRO A 161 -5.05 13.59 9.69
CA PRO A 161 -6.08 14.61 9.44
C PRO A 161 -5.62 16.04 9.74
N GLU A 162 -4.86 16.21 10.83
CA GLU A 162 -4.39 17.49 11.36
C GLU A 162 -3.30 18.13 10.50
N GLU A 163 -2.71 17.37 9.57
CA GLU A 163 -1.70 17.84 8.61
C GLU A 163 -2.28 17.95 7.19
N SER A 164 -3.45 17.35 6.95
CA SER A 164 -4.12 17.36 5.66
C SER A 164 -4.90 18.65 5.43
N GLY A 165 -4.33 19.58 4.67
CA GLY A 165 -4.99 20.84 4.35
C GLY A 165 -6.33 20.66 3.62
N VAL A 166 -6.43 19.62 2.77
CA VAL A 166 -7.69 19.27 2.07
C VAL A 166 -8.74 18.78 3.07
N GLU A 167 -8.38 17.87 3.98
CA GLU A 167 -9.32 17.33 4.96
C GLU A 167 -9.82 18.42 5.94
N GLN A 168 -8.92 19.30 6.38
CA GLN A 168 -9.29 20.45 7.23
C GLN A 168 -10.27 21.40 6.52
N MET A 169 -10.05 21.70 5.24
CA MET A 169 -10.95 22.55 4.46
C MET A 169 -12.32 21.88 4.27
N LEU A 170 -12.35 20.59 3.91
CA LEU A 170 -13.59 19.83 3.79
C LEU A 170 -14.36 19.77 5.13
N ALA A 171 -13.65 19.57 6.24
CA ALA A 171 -14.24 19.53 7.58
C ALA A 171 -14.72 20.89 8.09
N THR A 172 -14.13 21.98 7.60
CA THR A 172 -14.54 23.35 7.96
C THR A 172 -15.83 23.76 7.24
N GLN A 173 -16.01 23.33 5.99
CA GLN A 173 -17.12 23.76 5.14
C GLN A 173 -18.27 22.75 5.05
N GLY A 174 -18.05 21.49 5.43
CA GLY A 174 -19.01 20.41 5.27
C GLY A 174 -19.07 19.48 6.47
N PHE A 175 -19.98 18.52 6.38
CA PHE A 175 -20.21 17.54 7.42
C PHE A 175 -19.62 16.19 7.02
N LYS A 176 -18.72 15.64 7.85
CA LYS A 176 -18.22 14.29 7.67
C LYS A 176 -19.31 13.30 8.09
N THR A 177 -19.92 12.61 7.13
CA THR A 177 -20.99 11.63 7.40
C THR A 177 -20.44 10.23 7.53
N ARG A 178 -19.51 9.83 6.65
CA ARG A 178 -18.90 8.48 6.68
C ARG A 178 -17.40 8.55 6.90
N SER A 179 -16.86 7.62 7.69
CA SER A 179 -15.43 7.50 7.97
C SER A 179 -15.03 6.03 8.15
N GLU A 180 -14.56 5.41 7.07
CA GLU A 180 -14.13 4.01 7.06
C GLU A 180 -12.61 3.89 6.95
N THR A 181 -12.08 2.77 7.44
CA THR A 181 -10.65 2.43 7.34
C THR A 181 -10.50 0.97 6.94
N PHE A 182 -9.72 0.73 5.89
CA PHE A 182 -9.43 -0.58 5.30
C PHE A 182 -7.93 -0.81 5.39
N ASP A 183 -7.45 -1.61 6.35
CA ASP A 183 -6.02 -1.89 6.53
C ASP A 183 -5.12 -0.63 6.45
N GLY A 184 -5.55 0.47 7.08
CA GLY A 184 -4.86 1.77 7.08
C GLY A 184 -5.27 2.75 5.96
N GLN A 185 -5.90 2.29 4.87
CA GLN A 185 -6.48 3.19 3.86
C GLN A 185 -7.80 3.76 4.37
N ARG A 186 -7.87 5.07 4.55
CA ARG A 186 -9.11 5.75 4.96
C ARG A 186 -9.97 6.06 3.74
N LEU A 187 -11.28 6.06 3.92
CA LEU A 187 -12.28 6.53 2.96
C LEU A 187 -13.30 7.38 3.72
N LEU A 188 -13.41 8.66 3.38
CA LEU A 188 -14.29 9.60 4.04
C LEU A 188 -15.36 10.11 3.06
N LEU A 189 -16.55 10.43 3.58
CA LEU A 189 -17.61 11.13 2.86
C LEU A 189 -17.92 12.44 3.56
N PHE A 190 -17.84 13.53 2.81
CA PHE A 190 -18.27 14.86 3.23
C PHE A 190 -19.52 15.27 2.47
N VAL A 191 -20.47 15.88 3.17
CA VAL A 191 -21.72 16.40 2.61
C VAL A 191 -21.78 17.91 2.78
N PHE A 192 -22.16 18.60 1.70
CA PHE A 192 -22.29 20.04 1.58
C PHE A 192 -23.75 20.36 1.19
N PRO A 193 -24.67 20.44 2.16
CA PRO A 193 -26.06 20.73 1.84
C PRO A 193 -26.18 22.19 1.37
N SER A 194 -26.95 22.42 0.30
CA SER A 194 -27.22 23.77 -0.16
C SER A 194 -27.99 24.53 0.95
N PRO A 195 -27.69 25.82 1.21
CA PRO A 195 -28.41 26.60 2.22
C PRO A 195 -29.93 26.58 2.02
N ASP A 196 -30.37 26.62 0.76
CA ASP A 196 -31.79 26.60 0.39
C ASP A 196 -32.49 25.25 0.68
N SER A 197 -31.71 24.18 0.87
CA SER A 197 -32.21 22.84 1.17
C SER A 197 -32.33 22.56 2.68
N MET A 198 -31.85 23.48 3.51
CA MET A 198 -31.87 23.35 4.95
C MET A 198 -32.96 24.22 5.56
N VAL A 199 -33.84 23.61 6.35
CA VAL A 199 -34.83 24.35 7.14
C VAL A 199 -34.30 24.46 8.56
N THR A 200 -33.90 25.67 8.94
CA THR A 200 -33.54 25.98 10.32
C THR A 200 -34.80 26.02 11.17
N THR A 201 -34.87 25.15 12.18
CA THR A 201 -35.98 25.09 13.10
C THR A 201 -35.46 25.32 14.52
N PRO A 202 -36.05 26.25 15.29
CA PRO A 202 -35.71 26.40 16.69
C PRO A 202 -36.10 25.13 17.45
N THR A 203 -35.17 24.55 18.18
CA THR A 203 -35.42 23.26 18.86
C THR A 203 -35.78 23.45 20.32
N GLY A 204 -35.11 24.39 21.00
CA GLY A 204 -35.20 24.53 22.46
C GLY A 204 -34.79 23.27 23.22
N ALA A 205 -34.13 22.31 22.57
CA ALA A 205 -33.73 21.06 23.18
C ALA A 205 -32.60 21.30 24.18
N THR A 206 -32.71 20.73 25.37
CA THR A 206 -31.70 20.86 26.44
C THR A 206 -30.98 19.53 26.64
N PHE A 207 -29.66 19.58 26.71
CA PHE A 207 -28.78 18.45 26.96
C PHE A 207 -28.18 18.60 28.36
N GLY A 208 -28.86 18.00 29.34
CA GLY A 208 -28.61 18.29 30.75
C GLY A 208 -29.02 19.72 31.10
N ASP A 209 -28.37 20.31 32.11
CA ASP A 209 -28.75 21.63 32.64
C ASP A 209 -27.96 22.79 32.03
N LEU A 210 -26.96 22.51 31.19
CA LEU A 210 -25.95 23.50 30.76
C LEU A 210 -25.92 23.77 29.26
N ILE A 211 -26.51 22.91 28.44
CA ILE A 211 -26.39 23.00 26.98
C ILE A 211 -27.80 23.09 26.41
N THR A 212 -28.09 24.19 25.73
CA THR A 212 -29.34 24.39 24.97
C THR A 212 -29.00 24.42 23.49
N LEU A 213 -29.74 23.66 22.69
CA LEU A 213 -29.70 23.70 21.24
C LEU A 213 -30.74 24.72 20.78
N ASP A 214 -30.26 25.91 20.44
CA ASP A 214 -31.12 27.00 19.99
C ASP A 214 -31.83 26.62 18.69
N GLU A 215 -31.05 26.21 17.69
CA GLU A 215 -31.52 25.92 16.35
C GLU A 215 -30.85 24.65 15.79
N ALA A 216 -31.60 23.92 14.97
CA ALA A 216 -31.07 22.83 14.16
C ALA A 216 -31.53 23.01 12.72
N ALA A 217 -30.61 22.78 11.79
CA ALA A 217 -30.88 22.76 10.37
C ALA A 217 -30.92 21.31 9.89
N TYR A 218 -32.03 20.91 9.28
CA TYR A 218 -32.18 19.57 8.72
C TYR A 218 -32.93 19.61 7.39
N PRO A 219 -32.76 18.60 6.52
CA PRO A 219 -33.54 18.49 5.30
C PRO A 219 -35.04 18.38 5.63
N PRO A 220 -35.93 19.00 4.83
CA PRO A 220 -37.36 19.06 5.11
C PRO A 220 -38.07 17.69 5.12
N GLN A 221 -37.39 16.62 4.69
CA GLN A 221 -37.94 15.26 4.63
C GLN A 221 -37.53 14.36 5.79
N THR A 222 -37.21 14.91 6.96
CA THR A 222 -37.00 14.10 8.16
C THR A 222 -38.34 13.93 8.86
N PRO A 223 -39.09 12.81 8.67
CA PRO A 223 -40.35 12.62 9.37
C PRO A 223 -40.11 12.64 10.89
N ALA A 224 -41.02 13.30 11.61
CA ALA A 224 -40.97 13.32 13.07
C ALA A 224 -40.91 11.89 13.63
N ASN A 225 -40.11 11.69 14.69
CA ASN A 225 -39.83 10.39 15.34
C ASN A 225 -38.99 9.39 14.54
N HIS A 226 -38.32 9.81 13.45
CA HIS A 226 -37.24 9.01 12.87
C HIS A 226 -35.90 9.58 13.31
N SER A 227 -35.02 8.70 13.79
CA SER A 227 -33.61 9.03 13.94
C SER A 227 -33.06 9.44 12.58
N LEU A 228 -32.42 10.61 12.52
CA LEU A 228 -31.56 10.94 11.39
C LEU A 228 -30.62 9.75 11.19
N PRO A 229 -30.54 9.16 9.98
CA PRO A 229 -29.59 8.09 9.73
C PRO A 229 -28.20 8.67 10.00
N VAL A 230 -27.59 8.22 11.10
CA VAL A 230 -26.15 8.34 11.32
C VAL A 230 -25.57 7.14 10.58
N GLU A 231 -25.51 7.22 9.25
CA GLU A 231 -24.86 6.21 8.40
C GLU A 231 -23.36 6.45 8.29
#